data_AF-A0A2G6J4B7-F1
#
_entry.id   AF-A0A2G6J4B7-F1
#
_cell.length_a   1.000
_cell.length_b   1.000
_cell.length_c   1.000
_cell.angle_alpha   90.00
_cell.angle_beta   90.00
_cell.angle_gamma   90.00
#
_symmetry.space_group_name_H-M   'P 1'
#
loop_
_entity.id
_entity.type
_entity.pdbx_description
1 polymer ?
#
loop_
_entity_poly.entity_id
_entity_poly.type
_entity_poly.pdbx_seq_one_letter_code
_entity_poly.pdbx_strand_id
1 'polypeptide(L)'
;MTRELERGLALLTLALLPLGLVASCAGERARPRPDPGSGSSEVPCRCECPEGPKGGLSTALLSRLATARALHHQADLLLSRGDNDGAIAKVRGILALDLDPRWPEAEEVRLDATARVAKLLADKKKDLAAALALVDAELANKPRPSFYSANLHSTRGDLLEIKVKTLDAAGKKAEAKKTAREALAAFERSITINKVLQETLRSTTPRDSKKTGGQR
;
A
#
# COMPACT_ATOMS: atom_id res chain seq x y z
N MET A 1 -47.65 -2.16 36.93
CA MET A 1 -48.09 -0.91 36.29
C MET A 1 -47.21 0.23 36.82
N THR A 2 -46.71 1.04 35.89
CA THR A 2 -46.08 2.37 36.03
C THR A 2 -44.75 2.52 36.81
N ARG A 3 -43.67 2.82 36.08
CA ARG A 3 -42.61 3.83 36.34
C ARG A 3 -41.73 3.91 35.08
N GLU A 4 -41.98 4.87 34.18
CA GLU A 4 -41.41 6.24 34.16
C GLU A 4 -39.90 6.20 33.86
N LEU A 5 -39.49 6.47 32.61
CA LEU A 5 -39.08 7.79 32.09
C LEU A 5 -37.77 8.27 32.75
N GLU A 6 -36.68 8.30 32.00
CA GLU A 6 -35.80 9.49 31.87
C GLU A 6 -34.96 9.37 30.59
N ARG A 7 -35.26 10.29 29.65
CA ARG A 7 -34.55 10.52 28.39
C ARG A 7 -33.55 11.65 28.65
N GLY A 8 -32.25 11.35 28.63
CA GLY A 8 -31.20 12.37 28.63
C GLY A 8 -30.83 12.81 27.22
N LEU A 9 -31.60 13.75 26.66
CA LEU A 9 -31.35 14.38 25.36
C LEU A 9 -30.44 15.60 25.57
N ALA A 10 -29.12 15.44 25.40
CA ALA A 10 -28.19 16.57 25.42
C ALA A 10 -27.93 17.07 23.99
N LEU A 11 -28.72 18.08 23.61
CA LEU A 11 -28.45 19.01 22.52
C LEU A 11 -27.14 19.76 22.79
N LEU A 12 -26.15 19.69 21.89
CA LEU A 12 -24.99 20.58 21.92
C LEU A 12 -24.67 21.14 20.53
N THR A 13 -25.23 22.34 20.32
CA THR A 13 -24.74 23.51 19.56
C THR A 13 -23.79 23.30 18.38
N LEU A 14 -24.38 23.54 17.20
CA LEU A 14 -23.78 23.86 15.91
C LEU A 14 -23.06 25.22 15.98
N ALA A 15 -21.74 25.26 15.82
CA ALA A 15 -20.99 26.49 15.63
C ALA A 15 -20.66 26.68 14.14
N LEU A 16 -21.32 27.66 13.51
CA LEU A 16 -20.99 28.18 12.19
C LEU A 16 -19.64 28.92 12.24
N LEU A 17 -18.71 28.56 11.37
CA LEU A 17 -17.50 29.32 11.09
C LEU A 17 -17.50 29.80 9.63
N PRO A 18 -17.06 31.05 9.36
CA PRO A 18 -17.23 31.71 8.08
C PRO A 18 -16.23 31.24 7.01
N LEU A 19 -16.72 31.21 5.76
CA LEU A 19 -15.94 31.06 4.53
C LEU A 19 -14.95 32.23 4.38
N GLY A 20 -13.65 31.92 4.45
CA GLY A 20 -12.59 32.79 3.94
C GLY A 20 -12.31 32.49 2.48
N LEU A 21 -12.80 33.34 1.59
CA LEU A 21 -12.54 33.31 0.15
C LEU A 21 -11.16 33.95 -0.11
N VAL A 22 -10.15 33.16 -0.47
CA VAL A 22 -8.87 33.67 -1.00
C VAL A 22 -8.79 33.35 -2.48
N ALA A 23 -8.98 34.39 -3.30
CA ALA A 23 -8.71 34.40 -4.72
C ALA A 23 -7.18 34.33 -4.95
N SER A 24 -6.71 33.23 -5.54
CA SER A 24 -5.33 33.11 -6.01
C SER A 24 -5.29 33.36 -7.52
N CYS A 25 -4.59 34.41 -7.91
CA CYS A 25 -4.45 34.88 -9.27
C CYS A 25 -3.72 33.85 -10.15
N ALA A 26 -4.37 33.47 -11.24
CA ALA A 26 -3.78 32.72 -12.34
C ALA A 26 -2.72 33.58 -13.06
N GLY A 27 -1.46 33.16 -12.96
CA GLY A 27 -0.36 33.65 -13.79
C GLY A 27 -0.19 32.74 -15.00
N GLU A 28 -0.99 32.97 -16.04
CA GLU A 28 -0.91 32.23 -17.31
C GLU A 28 0.29 32.74 -18.12
N ARG A 29 1.47 32.13 -17.92
CA ARG A 29 2.62 32.35 -18.80
C ARG A 29 2.40 31.57 -20.09
N ALA A 30 2.03 32.29 -21.15
CA ALA A 30 2.02 31.81 -22.52
C ALA A 30 3.37 31.14 -22.84
N ARG A 31 3.33 29.83 -23.13
CA ARG A 31 4.49 29.13 -23.70
C ARG A 31 4.57 29.47 -25.19
N PRO A 32 5.78 29.69 -25.74
CA PRO A 32 5.97 29.91 -27.16
C PRO A 32 5.46 28.71 -27.97
N ARG A 33 4.72 29.00 -29.05
CA ARG A 33 4.30 28.00 -30.04
C ARG A 33 5.55 27.47 -30.76
N PRO A 34 5.72 26.15 -30.91
CA PRO A 34 6.78 25.60 -31.77
C PRO A 34 6.46 25.91 -33.24
N ASP A 35 7.48 26.33 -33.98
CA ASP A 35 7.42 26.61 -35.41
C ASP A 35 6.97 25.37 -36.22
N PRO A 36 5.98 25.50 -37.12
CA PRO A 36 5.63 24.46 -38.09
C PRO A 36 6.60 24.55 -39.28
N GLY A 37 7.84 24.13 -39.11
CA GLY A 37 8.84 24.38 -40.14
C GLY A 37 10.19 23.72 -39.95
N SER A 38 10.23 22.44 -39.59
CA SER A 38 11.45 21.65 -39.78
C SER A 38 11.07 20.24 -40.19
N GLY A 39 11.05 20.04 -41.51
CA GLY A 39 11.00 18.72 -42.14
C GLY A 39 12.26 17.94 -41.80
N SER A 40 12.26 17.32 -40.63
CA SER A 40 13.24 16.31 -40.26
C SER A 40 12.68 14.98 -40.73
N SER A 41 13.20 14.51 -41.87
CA SER A 41 13.05 13.15 -42.38
C SER A 41 12.92 12.17 -41.22
N GLU A 42 11.75 11.54 -41.09
CA GLU A 42 11.52 10.42 -40.17
C GLU A 42 12.43 9.27 -40.61
N VAL A 43 13.67 9.27 -40.12
CA VAL A 43 14.45 8.05 -40.04
C VAL A 43 13.79 7.28 -38.90
N PRO A 44 13.10 6.15 -39.16
CA PRO A 44 12.63 5.32 -38.07
C PRO A 44 13.87 4.86 -37.32
N CYS A 45 14.11 5.45 -36.15
CA CYS A 45 15.06 4.94 -35.19
C CYS A 45 14.56 3.56 -34.76
N ARG A 46 14.88 2.55 -35.56
CA ARG A 46 14.79 1.15 -35.20
C ARG A 46 15.92 0.93 -34.21
N CYS A 47 15.69 1.35 -32.97
CA CYS A 47 16.49 0.91 -31.85
C CYS A 47 16.21 -0.60 -31.72
N GLU A 48 16.98 -1.40 -32.45
CA GLU A 48 17.17 -2.80 -32.14
C GLU A 48 17.84 -2.80 -30.76
N CYS A 49 17.00 -2.81 -29.72
CA CYS A 49 17.44 -3.00 -28.36
C CYS A 49 18.19 -4.34 -28.34
N PRO A 50 19.50 -4.35 -28.04
CA PRO A 50 20.23 -5.60 -27.93
C PRO A 50 19.47 -6.49 -26.96
N GLU A 51 19.25 -7.75 -27.36
CA GLU A 51 18.62 -8.74 -26.50
C GLU A 51 19.37 -8.75 -25.17
N GLY A 52 18.74 -8.13 -24.15
CA GLY A 52 19.31 -8.00 -22.83
C GLY A 52 19.61 -9.39 -22.25
N PRO A 53 20.45 -9.46 -21.20
CA PRO A 53 20.79 -10.73 -20.56
C PRO A 53 19.52 -11.54 -20.30
N LYS A 54 19.60 -12.88 -20.49
CA LYS A 54 18.50 -13.87 -20.45
C LYS A 54 17.78 -14.00 -19.08
N GLY A 55 17.72 -12.94 -18.29
CA GLY A 55 16.99 -12.80 -17.02
C GLY A 55 16.25 -11.47 -16.88
N GLY A 56 15.99 -10.74 -17.97
CA GLY A 56 15.16 -9.53 -17.95
C GLY A 56 13.67 -9.83 -17.70
N LEU A 57 12.97 -8.92 -17.02
CA LEU A 57 11.52 -9.01 -16.85
C LEU A 57 10.84 -8.96 -18.22
N SER A 58 9.88 -9.85 -18.45
CA SER A 58 9.13 -9.85 -19.72
C SER A 58 8.35 -8.54 -19.90
N THR A 59 8.23 -8.06 -21.14
CA THR A 59 7.41 -6.88 -21.47
C THR A 59 5.97 -7.03 -20.98
N ALA A 60 5.45 -8.27 -21.02
CA ALA A 60 4.13 -8.61 -20.54
C ALA A 60 3.97 -8.45 -19.02
N LEU A 61 5.00 -8.79 -18.23
CA LEU A 61 5.04 -8.54 -16.78
C LEU A 61 5.16 -7.04 -16.51
N LEU A 62 6.10 -6.35 -17.16
CA LEU A 62 6.32 -4.91 -16.99
C LEU A 62 5.04 -4.09 -17.25
N SER A 63 4.29 -4.43 -18.30
CA SER A 63 3.01 -3.79 -18.61
C SER A 63 1.97 -3.96 -17.49
N ARG A 64 1.90 -5.15 -16.89
CA ARG A 64 0.99 -5.43 -15.75
C ARG A 64 1.43 -4.70 -14.48
N LEU A 65 2.74 -4.67 -14.19
CA LEU A 65 3.29 -3.91 -13.05
C LEU A 65 3.03 -2.40 -13.21
N ALA A 66 3.18 -1.87 -14.42
CA ALA A 66 2.83 -0.48 -14.73
C ALA A 66 1.32 -0.21 -14.52
N THR A 67 0.47 -1.15 -14.90
CA THR A 67 -0.98 -1.08 -14.67
C THR A 67 -1.31 -1.08 -13.17
N ALA A 68 -0.69 -1.98 -12.39
CA ALA A 68 -0.86 -2.02 -10.93
C ALA A 68 -0.49 -0.68 -10.28
N ARG A 69 0.65 -0.09 -10.69
CA ARG A 69 1.08 1.23 -10.21
C ARG A 69 0.08 2.32 -10.57
N ALA A 70 -0.46 2.33 -11.79
CA ALA A 70 -1.47 3.29 -12.20
C ALA A 70 -2.77 3.16 -11.36
N LEU A 71 -3.19 1.94 -11.06
CA LEU A 71 -4.35 1.68 -10.19
C LEU A 71 -4.13 2.17 -8.76
N HIS A 72 -2.93 2.01 -8.19
CA HIS A 72 -2.58 2.58 -6.90
C HIS A 72 -2.72 4.11 -6.87
N HIS A 73 -2.20 4.80 -7.89
CA HIS A 73 -2.32 6.25 -8.02
C HIS A 73 -3.78 6.70 -8.23
N GLN A 74 -4.57 5.96 -9.01
CA GLN A 74 -6.00 6.22 -9.13
C GLN A 74 -6.71 6.10 -7.79
N ALA A 75 -6.38 5.08 -6.98
CA ALA A 75 -6.94 4.94 -5.65
C ALA A 75 -6.59 6.14 -4.74
N ASP A 76 -5.35 6.65 -4.80
CA ASP A 76 -4.95 7.83 -4.03
C ASP A 76 -5.73 9.09 -4.43
N LEU A 77 -5.96 9.29 -5.74
CA LEU A 77 -6.77 10.39 -6.26
C LEU A 77 -8.24 10.29 -5.87
N LEU A 78 -8.78 9.08 -5.72
CA LEU A 78 -10.15 8.87 -5.27
C LEU A 78 -10.27 9.11 -3.75
N LEU A 79 -9.28 8.67 -2.97
CA LEU A 79 -9.21 8.96 -1.53
C LEU A 79 -9.14 10.46 -1.24
N SER A 80 -8.36 11.22 -2.01
CA SER A 80 -8.27 12.68 -1.83
C SER A 80 -9.59 13.41 -2.13
N ARG A 81 -10.51 12.77 -2.87
CA ARG A 81 -11.86 13.25 -3.16
C ARG A 81 -12.93 12.68 -2.23
N GLY A 82 -12.55 11.85 -1.25
CA GLY A 82 -13.47 11.18 -0.34
C GLY A 82 -14.18 9.96 -0.92
N ASP A 83 -13.86 9.55 -2.16
CA ASP A 83 -14.42 8.35 -2.80
C ASP A 83 -13.69 7.09 -2.32
N ASN A 84 -14.07 6.64 -1.12
CA ASN A 84 -13.48 5.45 -0.51
C ASN A 84 -13.83 4.15 -1.25
N ASP A 85 -15.04 4.06 -1.82
CA ASP A 85 -15.50 2.88 -2.56
C ASP A 85 -14.73 2.72 -3.87
N GLY A 86 -14.64 3.81 -4.64
CA GLY A 86 -13.84 3.85 -5.85
C GLY A 86 -12.38 3.49 -5.56
N ALA A 87 -11.80 4.04 -4.49
CA ALA A 87 -10.43 3.71 -4.11
C ALA A 87 -10.24 2.21 -3.81
N ILE A 88 -11.12 1.61 -3.00
CA ILE A 88 -11.07 0.16 -2.71
C ILE A 88 -11.22 -0.65 -3.99
N ALA A 89 -12.14 -0.29 -4.87
CA ALA A 89 -12.36 -0.96 -6.15
C ALA A 89 -11.10 -0.92 -7.03
N LYS A 90 -10.38 0.22 -7.07
CA LYS A 90 -9.12 0.34 -7.83
C LYS A 90 -8.02 -0.56 -7.27
N VAL A 91 -7.82 -0.61 -5.96
CA VAL A 91 -6.79 -1.51 -5.38
C VAL A 91 -7.18 -2.98 -5.54
N ARG A 92 -8.47 -3.34 -5.42
CA ARG A 92 -8.95 -4.70 -5.75
C ARG A 92 -8.72 -5.06 -7.22
N GLY A 93 -8.78 -4.09 -8.12
CA GLY A 93 -8.43 -4.27 -9.52
C GLY A 93 -7.00 -4.79 -9.73
N ILE A 94 -6.08 -4.50 -8.81
CA ILE A 94 -4.70 -5.01 -8.86
C ILE A 94 -4.68 -6.52 -8.57
N LEU A 95 -5.49 -6.98 -7.61
CA LEU A 95 -5.62 -8.40 -7.27
C LEU A 95 -6.30 -9.21 -8.38
N ALA A 96 -7.02 -8.54 -9.29
CA ALA A 96 -7.65 -9.16 -10.45
C ALA A 96 -6.74 -9.20 -11.69
N LEU A 97 -5.53 -8.63 -11.62
CA LEU A 97 -4.57 -8.73 -12.72
C LEU A 97 -4.08 -10.17 -12.84
N ASP A 98 -4.00 -10.66 -14.07
CA ASP A 98 -3.38 -11.95 -14.40
C ASP A 98 -1.86 -11.86 -14.21
N LEU A 99 -1.38 -12.05 -12.98
CA LEU A 99 0.03 -12.04 -12.65
C LEU A 99 0.52 -13.49 -12.47
N ASP A 100 1.48 -13.92 -13.28
CA ASP A 100 2.04 -15.27 -13.18
C ASP A 100 2.79 -15.42 -11.83
N PRO A 101 2.35 -16.34 -10.95
CA PRO A 101 2.86 -16.46 -9.58
C PRO A 101 4.31 -16.96 -9.52
N ARG A 102 4.89 -17.41 -10.65
CA ARG A 102 6.30 -17.79 -10.71
C ARG A 102 7.24 -16.59 -10.62
N TRP A 103 6.74 -15.38 -10.86
CA TRP A 103 7.55 -14.15 -10.74
C TRP A 103 7.50 -13.60 -9.32
N PRO A 104 8.65 -13.39 -8.67
CA PRO A 104 8.70 -12.75 -7.36
C PRO A 104 7.95 -11.40 -7.31
N GLU A 105 8.07 -10.60 -8.36
CA GLU A 105 7.43 -9.28 -8.48
C GLU A 105 5.90 -9.37 -8.49
N ALA A 106 5.34 -10.46 -9.04
CA ALA A 106 3.91 -10.72 -9.04
C ALA A 106 3.38 -10.97 -7.62
N GLU A 107 4.10 -11.78 -6.84
CA GLU A 107 3.77 -12.01 -5.43
C GLU A 107 3.84 -10.70 -4.64
N GLU A 108 4.90 -9.91 -4.85
CA GLU A 108 5.13 -8.64 -4.15
C GLU A 108 4.02 -7.62 -4.37
N VAL A 109 3.60 -7.42 -5.63
CA VAL A 109 2.47 -6.52 -5.96
C VAL A 109 1.16 -7.01 -5.33
N ARG A 110 0.91 -8.32 -5.34
CA ARG A 110 -0.29 -8.91 -4.75
C ARG A 110 -0.32 -8.70 -3.23
N LEU A 111 0.80 -8.92 -2.54
CA LEU A 111 0.94 -8.70 -1.10
C LEU A 111 0.73 -7.23 -0.72
N ASP A 112 1.31 -6.30 -1.49
CA ASP A 112 1.12 -4.85 -1.26
C ASP A 112 -0.33 -4.42 -1.45
N ALA A 113 -0.95 -4.85 -2.55
CA ALA A 113 -2.35 -4.58 -2.83
C ALA A 113 -3.28 -5.16 -1.76
N THR A 114 -3.02 -6.39 -1.30
CA THR A 114 -3.77 -7.01 -0.20
C THR A 114 -3.65 -6.20 1.09
N ALA A 115 -2.44 -5.83 1.50
CA ALA A 115 -2.23 -5.01 2.69
C ALA A 115 -2.98 -3.67 2.59
N ARG A 116 -2.94 -3.03 1.41
CA ARG A 116 -3.62 -1.75 1.18
C ARG A 116 -5.14 -1.88 1.17
N VAL A 117 -5.73 -2.91 0.56
CA VAL A 117 -7.19 -3.18 0.63
C VAL A 117 -7.61 -3.41 2.07
N ALA A 118 -6.87 -4.21 2.83
CA ALA A 118 -7.20 -4.52 4.21
C ALA A 118 -7.23 -3.25 5.09
N LYS A 119 -6.23 -2.37 4.95
CA LYS A 119 -6.22 -1.06 5.64
C LYS A 119 -7.42 -0.21 5.25
N LEU A 120 -7.75 -0.12 3.96
CA LEU A 120 -8.92 0.65 3.50
C LEU A 120 -10.26 0.08 4.03
N LEU A 121 -10.41 -1.24 4.08
CA LEU A 121 -11.61 -1.88 4.64
C LEU A 121 -11.77 -1.55 6.13
N ALA A 122 -10.69 -1.66 6.91
CA ALA A 122 -10.72 -1.33 8.33
C ALA A 122 -10.98 0.17 8.57
N ASP A 123 -10.28 1.05 7.86
CA ASP A 123 -10.33 2.49 8.13
C ASP A 123 -11.58 3.16 7.57
N LYS A 124 -11.96 2.83 6.33
CA LYS A 124 -13.02 3.53 5.58
C LYS A 124 -14.36 2.83 5.62
N LYS A 125 -14.38 1.49 5.69
CA LYS A 125 -15.61 0.69 5.76
C LYS A 125 -15.94 0.18 7.15
N LYS A 126 -15.00 0.31 8.10
CA LYS A 126 -15.11 -0.28 9.45
C LYS A 126 -15.37 -1.78 9.39
N ASP A 127 -14.97 -2.43 8.30
CA ASP A 127 -15.12 -3.86 8.07
C ASP A 127 -13.83 -4.58 8.46
N LEU A 128 -13.62 -4.65 9.77
CA LEU A 128 -12.44 -5.27 10.35
C LEU A 128 -12.38 -6.78 10.08
N ALA A 129 -13.54 -7.44 10.03
CA ALA A 129 -13.63 -8.87 9.79
C ALA A 129 -13.16 -9.22 8.38
N ALA A 130 -13.64 -8.51 7.35
CA ALA A 130 -13.18 -8.71 5.99
C ALA A 130 -11.69 -8.36 5.81
N ALA A 131 -11.21 -7.30 6.47
CA ALA A 131 -9.81 -6.92 6.43
C ALA A 131 -8.89 -8.04 6.99
N LEU A 132 -9.23 -8.60 8.16
CA LEU A 132 -8.47 -9.70 8.76
C LEU A 132 -8.54 -10.97 7.90
N ALA A 133 -9.73 -11.33 7.41
CA ALA A 133 -9.90 -12.52 6.58
C ALA A 133 -9.06 -12.46 5.30
N LEU A 134 -8.99 -11.28 4.66
CA LEU A 134 -8.18 -11.08 3.47
C LEU A 134 -6.68 -11.26 3.75
N VAL A 135 -6.17 -10.68 4.84
CA VAL A 135 -4.76 -10.80 5.23
C VAL A 135 -4.41 -12.22 5.67
N ASP A 136 -5.29 -12.88 6.42
CA ASP A 136 -5.07 -14.26 6.88
C ASP A 136 -5.06 -15.26 5.72
N ALA A 137 -5.97 -15.11 4.76
CA ALA A 137 -5.99 -15.93 3.54
C ALA A 137 -4.71 -15.78 2.73
N GLU A 138 -4.18 -14.54 2.67
CA GLU A 138 -2.95 -14.23 1.96
C GLU A 138 -1.71 -14.86 2.64
N LEU A 139 -1.61 -14.72 3.97
CA LEU A 139 -0.52 -15.32 4.74
C LEU A 139 -0.56 -16.85 4.76
N ALA A 140 -1.73 -17.47 4.59
CA ALA A 140 -1.87 -18.91 4.49
C ALA A 140 -1.13 -19.51 3.27
N ASN A 141 -0.89 -18.70 2.22
CA ASN A 141 -0.10 -19.11 1.06
C ASN A 141 1.41 -19.13 1.32
N LYS A 142 1.86 -18.82 2.54
CA LYS A 142 3.26 -18.83 2.97
C LYS A 142 4.16 -18.03 2.02
N PRO A 143 3.90 -16.72 1.85
CA PRO A 143 4.67 -15.89 0.93
C PRO A 143 6.17 -15.92 1.27
N ARG A 144 7.01 -15.75 0.25
CA ARG A 144 8.47 -15.69 0.44
C ARG A 144 8.82 -14.53 1.39
N PRO A 145 9.88 -14.68 2.22
CA PRO A 145 10.41 -13.56 2.99
C PRO A 145 10.78 -12.39 2.08
N SER A 146 10.11 -11.26 2.27
CA SER A 146 10.29 -10.03 1.50
C SER A 146 9.84 -8.83 2.34
N PHE A 147 10.17 -7.63 1.88
CA PHE A 147 9.63 -6.40 2.49
C PHE A 147 8.10 -6.41 2.51
N TYR A 148 7.47 -6.97 1.46
CA TYR A 148 6.03 -7.01 1.30
C TYR A 148 5.35 -8.03 2.22
N SER A 149 5.92 -9.22 2.42
CA SER A 149 5.38 -10.18 3.40
C SER A 149 5.58 -9.68 4.84
N ALA A 150 6.68 -8.97 5.12
CA ALA A 150 6.85 -8.27 6.39
C ALA A 150 5.80 -7.17 6.61
N ASN A 151 5.50 -6.35 5.58
CA ASN A 151 4.45 -5.33 5.62
C ASN A 151 3.06 -5.97 5.84
N LEU A 152 2.79 -7.11 5.22
CA LEU A 152 1.53 -7.83 5.41
C LEU A 152 1.36 -8.35 6.85
N HIS A 153 2.43 -8.89 7.44
CA HIS A 153 2.44 -9.26 8.86
C HIS A 153 2.24 -8.05 9.79
N SER A 154 2.89 -6.91 9.50
CA SER A 154 2.67 -5.67 10.26
C SER A 154 1.21 -5.21 10.15
N THR A 155 0.65 -5.24 8.94
CA THR A 155 -0.74 -4.87 8.68
C THR A 155 -1.70 -5.77 9.47
N ARG A 156 -1.43 -7.08 9.54
CA ARG A 156 -2.19 -7.99 10.41
C ARG A 156 -2.13 -7.57 11.88
N GLY A 157 -0.95 -7.18 12.37
CA GLY A 157 -0.75 -6.65 13.72
C GLY A 157 -1.64 -5.43 13.98
N ASP A 158 -1.59 -4.44 13.09
CA ASP A 158 -2.41 -3.23 13.17
C ASP A 158 -3.92 -3.55 13.27
N LEU A 159 -4.41 -4.46 12.42
CA LEU A 159 -5.81 -4.89 12.42
C LEU A 159 -6.19 -5.60 13.73
N LEU A 160 -5.31 -6.45 14.26
CA LEU A 160 -5.55 -7.12 15.53
C LEU A 160 -5.55 -6.12 16.70
N GLU A 161 -4.76 -5.05 16.66
CA GLU A 161 -4.85 -3.99 17.66
C GLU A 161 -6.21 -3.27 17.65
N ILE A 162 -6.76 -3.01 16.46
CA ILE A 162 -8.12 -2.46 16.34
C ILE A 162 -9.14 -3.44 16.95
N LYS A 163 -8.94 -4.76 16.73
CA LYS A 163 -9.79 -5.81 17.31
C LYS A 163 -9.68 -5.85 18.84
N VAL A 164 -8.47 -5.73 19.39
CA VAL A 164 -8.23 -5.63 20.85
C VAL A 164 -9.04 -4.47 21.43
N LYS A 165 -8.91 -3.27 20.86
CA LYS A 165 -9.64 -2.07 21.30
C LYS A 165 -11.16 -2.30 21.27
N THR A 166 -11.66 -2.94 20.23
CA THR A 166 -13.08 -3.27 20.07
C THR A 166 -13.56 -4.26 21.14
N LEU A 167 -12.79 -5.32 21.40
CA LEU A 167 -13.09 -6.33 22.43
C LEU A 167 -13.03 -5.72 23.84
N ASP A 168 -12.06 -4.84 24.08
CA ASP A 168 -11.90 -4.14 25.35
C ASP A 168 -13.06 -3.21 25.66
N ALA A 169 -13.54 -2.47 24.66
CA ALA A 169 -14.74 -1.63 24.77
C ALA A 169 -16.00 -2.46 25.02
N ALA A 170 -16.05 -3.68 24.49
CA ALA A 170 -17.15 -4.64 24.72
C ALA A 170 -17.02 -5.42 26.04
N GLY A 171 -16.04 -5.13 26.90
CA GLY A 171 -15.83 -5.83 28.17
C GLY A 171 -15.25 -7.25 28.04
N LYS A 172 -14.86 -7.69 26.84
CA LYS A 172 -14.35 -9.04 26.56
C LYS A 172 -12.85 -9.16 26.86
N LYS A 173 -12.45 -8.93 28.11
CA LYS A 173 -11.03 -8.80 28.52
C LYS A 173 -10.16 -10.03 28.22
N ALA A 174 -10.69 -11.24 28.39
CA ALA A 174 -9.94 -12.46 28.11
C ALA A 174 -9.63 -12.61 26.61
N GLU A 175 -10.63 -12.37 25.75
CA GLU A 175 -10.46 -12.39 24.29
C GLU A 175 -9.54 -11.26 23.81
N ALA A 176 -9.66 -10.06 24.38
CA ALA A 176 -8.77 -8.93 24.09
C ALA A 176 -7.30 -9.28 24.40
N LYS A 177 -7.03 -9.88 25.58
CA LYS A 177 -5.68 -10.32 25.96
C LYS A 177 -5.12 -11.39 25.03
N LYS A 178 -5.94 -12.36 24.60
CA LYS A 178 -5.53 -13.37 23.61
C LYS A 178 -5.19 -12.72 22.28
N THR A 179 -6.06 -11.85 21.78
CA THR A 179 -5.89 -11.13 20.51
C THR A 179 -4.64 -10.22 20.55
N ALA A 180 -4.34 -9.59 21.69
CA ALA A 180 -3.14 -8.77 21.86
C ALA A 180 -1.86 -9.60 21.69
N ARG A 181 -1.82 -10.84 22.18
CA ARG A 181 -0.69 -11.75 21.96
C ARG A 181 -0.55 -12.11 20.48
N GLU A 182 -1.66 -12.30 19.78
CA GLU A 182 -1.65 -12.56 18.33
C GLU A 182 -1.15 -11.34 17.52
N ALA A 183 -1.48 -10.11 17.96
CA ALA A 183 -0.97 -8.88 17.36
C ALA A 183 0.55 -8.77 17.54
N LEU A 184 1.04 -8.96 18.77
CA LEU A 184 2.47 -8.95 19.06
C LEU A 184 3.24 -9.99 18.25
N ALA A 185 2.71 -11.23 18.16
CA ALA A 185 3.32 -12.27 17.35
C ALA A 185 3.37 -11.90 15.85
N ALA A 186 2.37 -11.18 15.34
CA ALA A 186 2.37 -10.69 13.95
C ALA A 186 3.47 -9.63 13.73
N PHE A 187 3.63 -8.68 14.64
CA PHE A 187 4.72 -7.70 14.57
C PHE A 187 6.11 -8.34 14.72
N GLU A 188 6.28 -9.30 15.63
CA GLU A 188 7.52 -10.06 15.79
C GLU A 188 7.91 -10.82 14.51
N ARG A 189 6.92 -11.36 13.79
CA ARG A 189 7.15 -11.97 12.46
C ARG A 189 7.65 -10.94 11.45
N SER A 190 7.02 -9.77 11.38
CA SER A 190 7.47 -8.66 10.52
C SER A 190 8.91 -8.25 10.82
N ILE A 191 9.24 -8.07 12.10
CA ILE A 191 10.60 -7.70 12.56
C ILE A 191 11.61 -8.79 12.18
N THR A 192 11.28 -10.05 12.42
CA THR A 192 12.16 -11.19 12.08
C THR A 192 12.48 -11.23 10.59
N ILE A 193 11.47 -11.08 9.71
CA ILE A 193 11.69 -11.05 8.26
C ILE A 193 12.63 -9.89 7.88
N ASN A 194 12.35 -8.69 8.38
CA ASN A 194 13.17 -7.51 8.08
C ASN A 194 14.62 -7.65 8.58
N LYS A 195 14.85 -8.27 9.74
CA LYS A 195 16.22 -8.56 10.24
C LYS A 195 17.00 -9.46 9.29
N VAL A 196 16.39 -10.57 8.85
CA VAL A 196 17.00 -11.51 7.89
C VAL A 196 17.34 -10.81 6.57
N LEU A 197 16.44 -9.94 6.07
CA LEU A 197 16.70 -9.17 4.85
C LEU A 197 17.88 -8.21 5.02
N GLN A 198 17.95 -7.49 6.14
CA GLN A 198 19.07 -6.59 6.43
C GLN A 198 20.40 -7.33 6.55
N GLU A 199 20.42 -8.49 7.19
CA GLU A 199 21.61 -9.34 7.29
C GLU A 199 22.06 -9.85 5.92
N THR A 200 21.11 -10.26 5.07
CA THR A 200 21.39 -10.69 3.69
C THR A 200 22.00 -9.55 2.87
N LEU A 201 21.44 -8.34 2.93
CA LEU A 201 21.97 -7.18 2.21
C LEU A 201 23.38 -6.80 2.66
N ARG A 202 23.67 -6.93 3.97
CA ARG A 202 25.00 -6.68 4.54
C ARG A 202 26.03 -7.70 4.07
N SER A 203 25.66 -8.97 3.88
CA SER A 203 26.58 -10.01 3.41
C SER A 203 26.80 -9.99 1.89
N THR A 204 25.83 -9.50 1.11
CA THR A 204 25.92 -9.42 -0.36
C THR A 204 26.57 -8.15 -0.88
N THR A 205 26.74 -7.11 -0.06
CA THR A 205 27.42 -5.87 -0.47
C THR A 205 28.94 -6.11 -0.54
N PRO A 206 29.59 -6.06 -1.72
CA PRO A 206 31.03 -6.24 -1.83
C PRO A 206 31.74 -5.20 -0.96
N ARG A 207 32.66 -5.67 -0.11
CA ARG A 207 33.41 -4.83 0.84
C ARG A 207 34.58 -4.14 0.13
N ASP A 208 34.34 -3.52 -1.03
CA ASP A 208 35.39 -2.94 -1.87
C ASP A 208 35.54 -1.45 -1.61
N SER A 209 36.49 -1.10 -0.72
CA SER A 209 37.35 0.10 -0.87
C SER A 209 38.34 0.31 0.29
N LYS A 210 38.96 -0.74 0.87
CA LYS A 210 40.15 -0.50 1.71
C LYS A 210 41.41 -0.53 0.85
N LYS A 211 41.66 0.65 0.25
CA LYS A 211 42.94 1.20 -0.23
C LYS A 211 44.12 0.23 -0.20
N THR A 212 44.33 -0.47 -1.31
CA THR A 212 45.68 -0.71 -1.84
C THR A 212 46.12 0.57 -2.53
N GLY A 213 46.95 1.39 -1.87
CA GLY A 213 47.50 2.58 -2.52
C GLY A 213 48.03 3.62 -1.55
N GLY A 214 49.29 3.44 -1.14
CA GLY A 214 49.99 4.43 -0.34
C GLY A 214 51.37 3.98 0.13
N GLN A 215 52.11 3.20 -0.68
CA GLN A 215 53.57 3.21 -0.59
C GLN A 215 54.02 4.55 -1.18
N ARG A 216 54.63 5.38 -0.35
CA ARG A 216 55.66 6.36 -0.75
C ARG A 216 56.80 6.23 0.24
#